data_AF-A0A0V0R6N8-F1
#
_entry.id   AF-A0A0V0R6N8-F1
#
_cell.length_a   1.000
_cell.length_b   1.000
_cell.length_c   1.000
_cell.angle_alpha   90.00
_cell.angle_beta   90.00
_cell.angle_gamma   90.00
#
_symmetry.space_group_name_H-M   'P 1'
#
loop_
_entity.id
_entity.type
_entity.pdbx_description
1 polymer ?
#
loop_
_entity_poly.entity_id
_entity_poly.type
_entity_poly.pdbx_seq_one_letter_code
_entity_poly.pdbx_strand_id
1 'polypeptide(L)'
;MEGNQVKFDSKIQNLSQIVNNADINDPIPVQIEEQQLNQLKLFCQMHNYNEDSMKYKYPFTSDNLCDHVDTIRDNHEENMQKLSNLLTTGFYLEFDKFQKIINVAIQVPYYCGPSQEEISNYKAKWNISYEEDTQENREQIMKEYPQLFNTIRQNHYNQKQQLFEKFAKNLENDPNFKDLLQQE
;
A
#
# COMPACT_ATOMS: atom_id res chain seq x y z
N MET A 1 -16.10 34.22 4.99
CA MET A 1 -15.35 33.46 6.01
C MET A 1 -13.90 33.56 5.62
N GLU A 2 -13.06 34.17 6.46
CA GLU A 2 -11.60 34.17 6.24
C GLU A 2 -11.08 32.76 6.54
N GLY A 3 -10.78 32.00 5.49
CA GLY A 3 -10.10 30.72 5.61
C GLY A 3 -8.58 30.92 5.64
N ASN A 4 -7.87 30.08 6.39
CA ASN A 4 -6.41 30.06 6.36
C ASN A 4 -5.92 29.58 4.98
N GLN A 5 -4.89 30.23 4.45
CA GLN A 5 -4.33 29.90 3.13
C GLN A 5 -2.97 29.22 3.28
N VAL A 6 -2.81 28.06 2.63
CA VAL A 6 -1.53 27.36 2.51
C VAL A 6 -1.00 27.52 1.09
N LYS A 7 0.18 28.12 0.94
CA LYS A 7 0.82 28.33 -0.36
C LYS A 7 1.67 27.13 -0.75
N PHE A 8 1.45 26.59 -1.95
CA PHE A 8 2.24 25.53 -2.57
C PHE A 8 3.07 26.06 -3.74
N ASP A 9 4.08 25.30 -4.14
CA ASP A 9 4.73 25.53 -5.44
C ASP A 9 3.75 25.15 -6.56
N SER A 10 3.71 25.96 -7.62
CA SER A 10 2.93 25.72 -8.85
C SER A 10 3.06 24.29 -9.41
N LYS A 11 4.21 23.63 -9.21
CA LYS A 11 4.46 22.25 -9.65
C LYS A 11 3.48 21.24 -9.05
N ILE A 12 2.77 21.57 -7.96
CA ILE A 12 1.73 20.70 -7.40
C ILE A 12 0.62 20.36 -8.39
N GLN A 13 0.39 21.19 -9.41
CA GLN A 13 -0.56 20.91 -10.49
C GLN A 13 -0.24 19.60 -11.24
N ASN A 14 1.04 19.19 -11.27
CA ASN A 14 1.45 17.95 -11.92
C ASN A 14 1.16 16.71 -11.05
N LEU A 15 0.79 16.92 -9.79
CA LEU A 15 0.64 15.88 -8.77
C LEU A 15 -0.82 15.65 -8.36
N SER A 16 -1.64 16.70 -8.42
CA SER A 16 -3.05 16.68 -8.02
C SER A 16 -3.94 17.04 -9.21
N GLN A 17 -4.86 16.15 -9.59
CA GLN A 17 -5.79 16.42 -10.69
C GLN A 17 -6.74 17.58 -10.36
N ILE A 18 -7.17 17.72 -9.11
CA ILE A 18 -7.98 18.87 -8.67
C ILE A 18 -7.25 20.19 -8.91
N VAL A 19 -5.97 20.27 -8.51
CA VAL A 19 -5.20 21.51 -8.68
C VAL A 19 -4.88 21.76 -10.16
N ASN A 20 -4.61 20.71 -10.94
CA ASN A 20 -4.38 20.83 -12.38
C ASN A 20 -5.56 21.47 -13.12
N ASN A 21 -6.78 21.16 -12.69
CA ASN A 21 -8.00 21.63 -13.33
C ASN A 21 -8.50 23.00 -12.79
N ALA A 22 -7.81 23.59 -11.81
CA ALA A 22 -8.19 24.85 -11.19
C ALA A 22 -7.44 26.05 -11.79
N ASP A 23 -7.98 27.25 -11.62
CA ASP A 23 -7.24 28.48 -11.92
C ASP A 23 -6.22 28.76 -10.82
N ILE A 24 -4.94 28.59 -11.14
CA ILE A 24 -3.82 28.75 -10.20
C ILE A 24 -3.56 30.20 -9.80
N ASN A 25 -4.19 31.18 -10.44
CA ASN A 25 -4.06 32.59 -10.09
C ASN A 25 -4.94 32.98 -8.89
N ASP A 26 -5.95 32.16 -8.58
CA ASP A 26 -6.89 32.39 -7.49
C ASP A 26 -6.75 31.33 -6.38
N PRO A 27 -7.11 31.66 -5.12
CA PRO A 27 -7.16 30.67 -4.05
C PRO A 27 -8.14 29.53 -4.36
N ILE A 28 -7.66 28.29 -4.30
CA ILE A 28 -8.47 27.08 -4.51
C ILE A 28 -9.15 26.71 -3.19
N PRO A 29 -10.48 26.75 -3.08
CA PRO A 29 -11.18 26.36 -1.86
C PRO A 29 -11.18 24.84 -1.69
N VAL A 30 -10.85 24.37 -0.49
CA VAL A 30 -10.81 22.94 -0.15
C VAL A 30 -11.47 22.66 1.21
N GLN A 31 -12.05 21.48 1.36
CA GLN A 31 -12.61 21.00 2.63
C GLN A 31 -11.60 20.14 3.40
N ILE A 32 -10.40 20.68 3.59
CA ILE A 32 -9.27 19.99 4.24
C ILE A 32 -8.73 20.91 5.34
N GLU A 33 -8.38 20.34 6.49
CA GLU A 33 -7.79 21.10 7.58
C GLU A 33 -6.40 21.62 7.20
N GLU A 34 -6.05 22.80 7.71
CA GLU A 34 -4.75 23.43 7.44
C GLU A 34 -3.56 22.52 7.80
N GLN A 35 -3.68 21.76 8.89
CA GLN A 35 -2.64 20.82 9.31
C GLN A 35 -2.37 19.72 8.27
N GLN A 36 -3.42 19.18 7.65
CA GLN A 36 -3.29 18.17 6.59
C GLN A 36 -2.64 18.77 5.34
N LEU A 37 -3.02 20.01 4.97
CA LEU A 37 -2.39 20.73 3.86
C LEU A 37 -0.90 21.01 4.12
N ASN A 38 -0.54 21.40 5.34
CA ASN A 38 0.86 21.61 5.72
C ASN A 38 1.67 20.30 5.67
N GLN A 39 1.10 19.17 6.08
CA GLN A 39 1.74 17.85 5.97
C GLN A 39 1.92 17.42 4.51
N LEU A 40 0.89 17.61 3.66
CA LEU A 40 1.00 17.39 2.23
C LEU A 40 2.08 18.27 1.61
N LYS A 41 2.15 19.55 2.01
CA LYS A 41 3.17 20.49 1.54
C LYS A 41 4.58 20.02 1.90
N LEU A 42 4.80 19.59 3.14
CA LEU A 42 6.08 19.03 3.57
C LEU A 42 6.44 17.80 2.75
N PHE A 43 5.49 16.89 2.52
CA PHE A 43 5.69 15.73 1.67
C PHE A 43 6.12 16.13 0.24
N CYS A 44 5.40 17.06 -0.40
CA CYS A 44 5.74 17.56 -1.73
C CYS A 44 7.14 18.20 -1.75
N GLN A 45 7.49 18.98 -0.73
CA GLN A 45 8.80 19.63 -0.61
C GLN A 45 9.93 18.61 -0.50
N MET A 46 9.76 17.54 0.29
CA MET A 46 10.75 16.45 0.39
C MET A 46 11.02 15.78 -0.96
N HIS A 47 10.00 15.71 -1.81
CA HIS A 47 10.09 15.14 -3.15
C HIS A 47 10.40 16.17 -4.24
N ASN A 48 10.67 17.43 -3.88
CA ASN A 48 10.86 18.55 -4.81
C ASN A 48 9.70 18.69 -5.83
N TYR A 49 8.49 18.33 -5.43
CA TYR A 49 7.30 18.28 -6.28
C TYR A 49 7.49 17.40 -7.54
N ASN A 50 8.38 16.42 -7.47
CA ASN A 50 8.62 15.46 -8.54
C ASN A 50 7.91 14.15 -8.22
N GLU A 51 7.02 13.70 -9.09
CA GLU A 51 6.33 12.42 -8.90
C GLU A 51 7.32 11.25 -8.93
N ASP A 52 8.40 11.33 -9.72
CA ASP A 52 9.35 10.23 -9.88
C ASP A 52 10.18 9.96 -8.62
N SER A 53 10.39 10.93 -7.74
CA SER A 53 11.08 10.73 -6.46
C SER A 53 10.19 10.03 -5.41
N MET A 54 8.87 10.02 -5.62
CA MET A 54 7.91 9.34 -4.76
C MET A 54 7.94 7.84 -5.03
N LYS A 55 8.77 7.12 -4.26
CA LYS A 55 8.93 5.67 -4.37
C LYS A 55 8.16 4.94 -3.26
N TYR A 56 7.59 3.81 -3.64
CA TYR A 56 7.05 2.82 -2.73
C TYR A 56 7.28 1.42 -3.29
N LYS A 57 7.28 0.38 -2.44
CA LYS A 57 7.41 -1.01 -2.84
C LYS A 57 6.20 -1.85 -2.43
N TYR A 58 5.84 -2.78 -3.31
CA TYR A 58 4.81 -3.81 -3.11
C TYR A 58 5.16 -5.02 -4.00
N PRO A 59 4.93 -6.29 -3.58
CA PRO A 59 4.35 -6.72 -2.31
C PRO A 59 5.24 -6.43 -1.10
N PHE A 60 4.66 -6.38 0.09
CA PHE A 60 5.40 -6.20 1.34
C PHE A 60 6.23 -7.45 1.66
N THR A 61 7.41 -7.21 2.23
CA THR A 61 8.40 -8.25 2.58
C THR A 61 8.86 -8.15 4.03
N SER A 62 8.39 -7.14 4.76
CA SER A 62 8.74 -6.84 6.16
C SER A 62 7.69 -5.89 6.73
N ASP A 63 7.64 -5.79 8.06
CA ASP A 63 6.83 -4.79 8.77
C ASP A 63 7.59 -3.49 9.04
N ASN A 64 8.80 -3.35 8.49
CA ASN A 64 9.63 -2.16 8.59
C ASN A 64 9.32 -1.18 7.45
N LEU A 65 8.76 -0.02 7.78
CA LEU A 65 8.33 0.98 6.81
C LEU A 65 9.44 1.50 5.89
N CYS A 66 10.66 1.62 6.40
CA CYS A 66 11.79 2.13 5.62
C CYS A 66 12.17 1.21 4.45
N ASP A 67 11.75 -0.06 4.47
CA ASP A 67 11.99 -0.98 3.35
C ASP A 67 11.04 -0.69 2.17
N HIS A 68 9.91 -0.03 2.46
CA HIS A 68 8.79 0.14 1.55
C HIS A 68 8.52 1.58 1.12
N VAL A 69 8.92 2.60 1.89
CA VAL A 69 8.80 4.03 1.53
C VAL A 69 10.00 4.83 2.03
N ASP A 70 10.40 5.86 1.27
CA ASP A 70 11.63 6.59 1.56
C ASP A 70 11.48 7.72 2.61
N THR A 71 10.25 8.22 2.79
CA THR A 71 10.02 9.55 3.40
C THR A 71 9.14 9.58 4.65
N ILE A 72 8.28 8.60 4.89
CA ILE A 72 7.45 8.56 6.10
C ILE A 72 8.21 7.72 7.12
N ARG A 73 8.69 8.35 8.21
CA ARG A 73 9.60 7.69 9.18
C ARG A 73 9.11 7.71 10.63
N ASP A 74 8.03 8.43 10.93
CA ASP A 74 7.61 8.66 12.32
C ASP A 74 6.69 7.55 12.87
N ASN A 75 6.92 7.20 14.14
CA ASN A 75 6.29 6.13 14.94
C ASN A 75 4.83 5.81 14.59
N HIS A 76 4.57 4.52 14.31
CA HIS A 76 3.34 4.03 13.69
C HIS A 76 2.09 4.04 14.59
N GLU A 77 2.23 3.84 15.89
CA GLU A 77 1.06 3.63 16.77
C GLU A 77 0.31 4.93 17.10
N GLU A 78 1.02 6.07 17.26
CA GLU A 78 0.39 7.38 17.49
C GLU A 78 -0.03 8.09 16.19
N ASN A 79 0.29 7.51 15.03
CA ASN A 79 0.12 8.15 13.72
C ASN A 79 -1.04 7.63 12.87
N MET A 80 -1.75 6.55 13.25
CA MET A 80 -2.79 5.96 12.38
C MET A 80 -3.93 6.92 12.05
N GLN A 81 -4.46 7.67 13.02
CA GLN A 81 -5.49 8.68 12.75
C GLN A 81 -4.98 9.79 11.82
N LYS A 82 -3.72 10.22 11.99
CA LYS A 82 -3.09 11.23 11.13
C LYS A 82 -2.89 10.70 9.71
N LEU A 83 -2.42 9.47 9.56
CA LEU A 83 -2.25 8.80 8.27
C LEU A 83 -3.61 8.60 7.57
N SER A 84 -4.66 8.23 8.31
CA SER A 84 -6.02 8.13 7.77
C SER A 84 -6.51 9.49 7.26
N ASN A 85 -6.31 10.56 8.03
CA ASN A 85 -6.66 11.91 7.61
C ASN A 85 -5.89 12.33 6.36
N LEU A 86 -4.60 12.01 6.27
CA LEU A 86 -3.78 12.27 5.08
C LEU A 86 -4.21 11.43 3.87
N LEU A 87 -4.63 10.19 4.08
CA LEU A 87 -5.16 9.34 3.01
C LEU A 87 -6.43 9.98 2.42
N THR A 88 -7.34 10.46 3.27
CA THR A 88 -8.54 11.20 2.84
C THR A 88 -8.17 12.48 2.08
N THR A 89 -7.15 13.22 2.53
CA THR A 89 -6.63 14.38 1.80
C THR A 89 -6.12 13.98 0.41
N GLY A 90 -5.39 12.88 0.30
CA GLY A 90 -4.90 12.35 -0.97
C GLY A 90 -6.03 11.96 -1.92
N PHE A 91 -7.10 11.34 -1.41
CA PHE A 91 -8.31 11.04 -2.18
C PHE A 91 -9.01 12.31 -2.64
N TYR A 92 -9.23 13.24 -1.73
CA TYR A 92 -9.89 14.51 -2.05
C TYR A 92 -9.16 15.25 -3.17
N LEU A 93 -7.83 15.32 -3.11
CA LEU A 93 -7.03 16.04 -4.11
C LEU A 93 -6.69 15.21 -5.35
N GLU A 94 -7.16 13.97 -5.46
CA GLU A 94 -6.84 13.06 -6.57
C GLU A 94 -5.32 12.97 -6.81
N PHE A 95 -4.58 12.76 -5.72
CA PHE A 95 -3.11 12.67 -5.72
C PHE A 95 -2.67 11.21 -5.53
N ASP A 96 -2.67 10.44 -6.63
CA ASP A 96 -2.51 8.99 -6.63
C ASP A 96 -1.25 8.47 -5.91
N LYS A 97 -0.07 9.04 -6.19
CA LYS A 97 1.16 8.57 -5.54
C LYS A 97 1.21 8.86 -4.05
N PHE A 98 0.68 10.00 -3.63
CA PHE A 98 0.55 10.31 -2.22
C PHE A 98 -0.39 9.32 -1.53
N GLN A 99 -1.55 9.03 -2.13
CA GLN A 99 -2.47 8.01 -1.61
C GLN A 99 -1.78 6.65 -1.45
N LYS A 100 -1.04 6.19 -2.48
CA LYS A 100 -0.33 4.91 -2.43
C LYS A 100 0.71 4.86 -1.33
N ILE A 101 1.53 5.91 -1.17
CA ILE A 101 2.56 5.98 -0.13
C ILE A 101 1.95 5.99 1.28
N ILE A 102 0.89 6.77 1.49
CA ILE A 102 0.20 6.80 2.78
C ILE A 102 -0.47 5.44 3.07
N ASN A 103 -1.07 4.81 2.07
CA ASN A 103 -1.68 3.49 2.20
C ASN A 103 -0.63 2.42 2.55
N VAL A 104 0.56 2.47 1.93
CA VAL A 104 1.69 1.61 2.32
C VAL A 104 2.10 1.87 3.76
N ALA A 105 2.20 3.14 4.18
CA ALA A 105 2.53 3.49 5.56
C ALA A 105 1.53 3.00 6.60
N ILE A 106 0.24 2.91 6.23
CA ILE A 106 -0.82 2.34 7.06
C ILE A 106 -0.71 0.81 7.11
N GLN A 107 -0.46 0.14 5.97
CA GLN A 107 -0.54 -1.31 5.87
C GLN A 107 0.71 -2.05 6.34
N VAL A 108 1.91 -1.50 6.14
CA VAL A 108 3.19 -2.17 6.46
C VAL A 108 3.26 -2.64 7.92
N PRO A 109 2.84 -1.87 8.94
CA PRO A 109 2.85 -2.33 10.33
C PRO A 109 2.05 -3.61 10.60
N TYR A 110 1.07 -3.90 9.74
CA TYR A 110 0.21 -5.08 9.79
C TYR A 110 0.70 -6.22 8.89
N TYR A 111 1.91 -6.12 8.33
CA TYR A 111 2.53 -7.21 7.61
C TYR A 111 2.72 -8.41 8.54
N CYS A 112 2.18 -9.56 8.14
CA CYS A 112 2.41 -10.86 8.76
C CYS A 112 3.05 -11.77 7.71
N GLY A 113 4.32 -12.08 7.89
CA GLY A 113 5.09 -12.93 6.98
C GLY A 113 4.65 -14.40 7.02
N PRO A 114 5.07 -15.21 6.04
CA PRO A 114 4.61 -16.59 5.89
C PRO A 114 5.29 -17.60 6.83
N SER A 115 6.42 -17.26 7.44
CA SER A 115 7.14 -18.18 8.32
C SER A 115 6.48 -18.29 9.70
N GLN A 116 6.69 -19.43 10.39
CA GLN A 116 6.20 -19.60 11.76
C GLN A 116 6.77 -18.56 12.72
N GLU A 117 8.03 -18.18 12.53
CA GLU A 117 8.69 -17.14 13.33
C GLU A 117 8.01 -15.78 13.15
N GLU A 118 7.75 -15.36 11.91
CA GLU A 118 7.06 -14.11 11.61
C GLU A 118 5.62 -14.10 12.17
N ILE A 119 4.90 -15.22 12.06
CA ILE A 119 3.55 -15.36 12.63
C ILE A 119 3.60 -15.23 14.17
N SER A 120 4.55 -15.89 14.82
CA SER A 120 4.73 -15.80 16.27
C SER A 120 5.09 -14.37 16.70
N ASN A 121 6.00 -13.70 15.98
CA ASN A 121 6.39 -12.33 16.24
C ASN A 121 5.21 -11.36 16.04
N TYR A 122 4.42 -11.55 14.99
CA TYR A 122 3.22 -10.75 14.73
C TYR A 122 2.19 -10.89 15.86
N LYS A 123 1.89 -12.13 16.28
CA LYS A 123 0.98 -12.38 17.40
C LYS A 123 1.47 -11.75 18.70
N ALA A 124 2.76 -11.86 18.99
CA ALA A 124 3.36 -11.24 20.17
C ALA A 124 3.25 -9.70 20.12
N LYS A 125 3.58 -9.09 18.96
CA LYS A 125 3.49 -7.63 18.74
C LYS A 125 2.07 -7.09 18.99
N TRP A 126 1.05 -7.82 18.56
CA TRP A 126 -0.34 -7.41 18.67
C TRP A 126 -1.09 -8.01 19.87
N ASN A 127 -0.38 -8.65 20.79
CA ASN A 127 -0.95 -9.34 21.96
C ASN A 127 -2.07 -10.34 21.63
N ILE A 128 -1.99 -10.98 20.46
CA ILE A 128 -2.97 -12.00 20.03
C ILE A 128 -2.74 -13.25 20.85
N SER A 129 -3.69 -13.58 21.72
CA SER A 129 -3.58 -14.70 22.64
C SER A 129 -3.96 -16.03 21.99
N TYR A 130 -3.55 -17.14 22.60
CA TYR A 130 -3.96 -18.49 22.18
C TYR A 130 -5.48 -18.71 22.28
N GLU A 131 -6.14 -17.97 23.18
CA GLU A 131 -7.60 -18.02 23.39
C GLU A 131 -8.36 -17.32 22.25
N GLU A 132 -7.71 -16.37 21.56
CA GLU A 132 -8.27 -15.69 20.38
C GLU A 132 -8.03 -16.50 19.11
N ASP A 133 -6.96 -17.29 19.04
CA ASP A 133 -6.59 -18.10 17.88
C ASP A 133 -7.05 -19.56 17.97
N THR A 134 -8.30 -19.77 18.38
CA THR A 134 -8.92 -21.11 18.43
C THR A 134 -9.46 -21.54 17.07
N GLN A 135 -9.58 -22.85 16.86
CA GLN A 135 -10.21 -23.40 15.65
C GLN A 135 -11.63 -22.89 15.46
N GLU A 136 -12.40 -22.76 16.54
CA GLU A 136 -13.77 -22.25 16.53
C GLU A 136 -13.83 -20.79 16.05
N ASN A 137 -12.96 -19.92 16.58
CA ASN A 137 -12.89 -18.52 16.14
C ASN A 137 -12.49 -18.41 14.66
N ARG A 138 -11.54 -19.25 14.19
CA ARG A 138 -11.15 -19.28 12.78
C ARG A 138 -12.33 -19.67 11.88
N GLU A 139 -13.08 -20.70 12.27
CA GLU A 139 -14.27 -21.12 11.52
C GLU A 139 -15.38 -20.06 11.52
N GLN A 140 -15.56 -19.34 12.62
CA GLN A 140 -16.48 -18.21 12.70
C GLN A 140 -16.06 -17.07 11.77
N ILE A 141 -14.80 -16.64 11.80
CA ILE A 141 -14.27 -15.61 10.90
C ILE A 141 -14.45 -16.02 9.43
N MET A 142 -14.21 -17.28 9.09
CA MET A 142 -14.43 -17.79 7.74
C MET A 142 -15.90 -17.73 7.30
N LYS A 143 -16.84 -17.93 8.24
CA LYS A 143 -18.28 -17.82 8.01
C LYS A 143 -18.74 -16.36 7.91
N GLU A 144 -18.13 -15.45 8.67
CA GLU A 144 -18.46 -14.02 8.66
C GLU A 144 -17.96 -13.30 7.41
N TYR A 145 -16.80 -13.72 6.88
CA TYR A 145 -16.15 -13.06 5.73
C TYR A 145 -15.95 -13.99 4.51
N PRO A 146 -16.99 -14.69 4.02
CA PRO A 146 -16.83 -15.73 3.01
C PRO A 146 -16.28 -15.20 1.68
N GLN A 147 -16.64 -13.97 1.30
CA GLN A 147 -16.17 -13.33 0.08
C GLN A 147 -14.66 -13.05 0.10
N LEU A 148 -14.12 -12.65 1.26
CA LEU A 148 -12.69 -12.42 1.45
C LEU A 148 -11.91 -13.73 1.23
N PHE A 149 -12.32 -14.81 1.90
CA PHE A 149 -11.65 -16.10 1.76
C PHE A 149 -11.79 -16.70 0.37
N ASN A 150 -12.95 -16.52 -0.28
CA ASN A 150 -13.12 -16.93 -1.68
C ASN A 150 -12.19 -16.16 -2.61
N THR A 151 -12.04 -14.85 -2.41
CA THR A 151 -11.13 -14.01 -3.20
C THR A 151 -9.67 -14.42 -3.01
N ILE A 152 -9.24 -14.64 -1.76
CA ILE A 152 -7.90 -15.14 -1.44
C ILE A 152 -7.65 -16.50 -2.11
N ARG A 153 -8.62 -17.41 -2.04
CA ARG A 153 -8.52 -18.74 -2.66
C ARG A 153 -8.40 -18.66 -4.18
N GLN A 154 -9.21 -17.81 -4.82
CA GLN A 154 -9.14 -17.59 -6.28
C GLN A 154 -7.82 -16.97 -6.69
N ASN A 155 -7.32 -15.98 -5.94
CA ASN A 155 -6.02 -15.36 -6.21
C ASN A 155 -4.88 -16.38 -6.10
N HIS A 156 -4.89 -17.24 -5.07
CA HIS A 156 -3.91 -18.32 -4.94
C HIS A 156 -4.00 -19.34 -6.07
N TYR A 157 -5.22 -19.69 -6.49
CA TYR A 157 -5.43 -20.60 -7.63
C TYR A 157 -4.84 -20.00 -8.92
N ASN A 158 -5.15 -18.74 -9.21
CA ASN A 158 -4.66 -18.03 -10.39
C ASN A 158 -3.13 -17.91 -10.37
N GLN A 159 -2.53 -17.59 -9.22
CA GLN A 159 -1.07 -17.53 -9.09
C GLN A 159 -0.41 -18.90 -9.35
N LYS A 160 -0.97 -19.99 -8.80
CA LYS A 160 -0.48 -21.34 -9.07
C LYS A 160 -0.57 -21.69 -10.55
N GLN A 161 -1.70 -21.38 -11.20
CA GLN A 161 -1.87 -21.62 -12.63
C GLN A 161 -0.83 -20.86 -13.46
N GLN A 162 -0.61 -19.58 -13.18
CA GLN A 162 0.43 -18.79 -13.86
C GLN A 162 1.84 -19.35 -13.66
N LEU A 163 2.16 -19.87 -12.47
CA LEU A 163 3.43 -20.54 -12.19
C LEU A 163 3.57 -21.83 -13.00
N PHE A 164 2.52 -22.65 -13.07
CA PHE A 164 2.50 -23.86 -13.90
C PHE A 164 2.66 -23.53 -15.39
N GLU A 165 1.95 -22.53 -15.90
CA GLU A 165 2.09 -22.10 -17.30
C GLU A 165 3.49 -21.58 -17.61
N LYS A 166 4.09 -20.79 -16.71
CA LYS A 166 5.49 -20.36 -16.88
C LYS A 166 6.46 -21.53 -16.88
N PHE A 167 6.26 -22.50 -15.99
CA PHE A 167 7.09 -23.69 -15.93
C PHE A 167 6.95 -24.55 -17.19
N ALA A 168 5.73 -24.78 -17.67
CA ALA A 168 5.45 -25.50 -18.90
C ALA A 168 6.09 -24.82 -20.12
N LYS A 169 5.94 -23.49 -20.26
CA LYS A 169 6.61 -22.72 -21.33
C LYS A 169 8.13 -22.79 -21.24
N ASN A 170 8.70 -22.80 -20.04
CA ASN A 170 10.14 -22.93 -19.88
C ASN A 170 10.64 -24.32 -20.29
N LEU A 171 9.88 -25.38 -19.98
CA LEU A 171 10.18 -26.74 -20.43
C LEU A 171 10.07 -26.89 -21.95
N GLU A 172 9.05 -26.31 -22.59
CA GLU A 172 8.91 -26.30 -24.05
C GLU A 172 10.03 -25.53 -24.76
N ASN A 173 10.69 -24.61 -24.08
CA ASN A 173 11.80 -23.82 -24.61
C ASN A 173 13.17 -24.32 -24.16
N ASP A 174 13.23 -25.38 -23.34
CA ASP A 174 14.49 -26.01 -22.95
C ASP A 174 14.97 -26.94 -24.08
N PRO A 175 16.11 -26.63 -24.73
CA PRO A 175 16.64 -27.46 -25.80
C PRO A 175 16.95 -28.89 -25.36
N ASN A 176 17.32 -29.12 -24.09
CA ASN A 176 17.58 -30.46 -23.57
C ASN A 176 16.30 -31.30 -23.43
N PHE A 177 15.16 -30.65 -23.19
CA PHE A 177 13.86 -31.33 -23.06
C PHE A 177 13.29 -31.71 -24.43
N LYS A 178 13.56 -30.93 -25.48
CA LYS A 178 13.22 -31.29 -26.87
C LYS A 178 13.99 -32.49 -27.37
N ASP A 179 15.28 -32.60 -27.02
CA ASP A 179 16.12 -33.72 -27.44
C ASP A 179 15.70 -35.04 -26.76
N LEU A 180 15.18 -34.99 -25.53
CA LEU A 180 14.61 -36.14 -24.82
C LEU A 180 13.31 -36.65 -25.46
N LEU A 181 12.46 -35.76 -25.99
CA LEU A 181 11.21 -36.13 -26.65
C LEU A 181 11.39 -36.67 -28.08
N GLN A 182 12.58 -36.52 -28.68
CA GLN A 182 12.91 -37.06 -30.02
C GLN A 182 13.61 -38.43 -29.96
N GLN A 183 13.83 -38.97 -28.76
CA GLN A 183 14.48 -40.28 -28.54
C GLN A 183 13.49 -41.42 -28.21
N GLU A 184 12.18 -41.15 -28.22
CA GLU A 184 11.10 -42.15 -28.19
C GLU A 184 10.39 -42.25 -29.55
#